data_AF-A0A2V1B849-F1
#
_entry.id   AF-A0A2V1B849-F1
#
_cell.length_a   1.000
_cell.length_b   1.000
_cell.length_c   1.000
_cell.angle_alpha   90.00
_cell.angle_beta   90.00
_cell.angle_gamma   90.00
#
_symmetry.space_group_name_H-M   'P 1'
#
loop_
_entity.id
_entity.type
_entity.pdbx_description
1 polymer ?
#
loop_
_entity_poly.entity_id
_entity_poly.type
_entity_poly.pdbx_seq_one_letter_code
_entity_poly.pdbx_strand_id
1 'polypeptide(L)'
;MSGNIFSLPSELRNNIYEQLLVLQKPVACSTQQRLKQFQLGALTPGLLRANKAVHLEASSMLYAQNRFDFTMCTSENVTSFLKQIGRNNASYIVHICIDFPKFHHLDQHDMTLEDDSVRILAKITYNVPT
;
A
#
# COMPACT_ATOMS: atom_id res chain seq x y z
N MET A 1 23.50 14.32 -23.78
CA MET A 1 23.97 14.13 -22.39
C MET A 1 23.05 13.14 -21.72
N SER A 2 23.55 12.00 -21.26
CA SER A 2 22.76 11.05 -20.49
C SER A 2 22.61 11.60 -19.07
N GLY A 3 21.41 12.02 -18.69
CA GLY A 3 21.14 12.53 -17.35
C GLY A 3 21.14 11.38 -16.34
N ASN A 4 22.17 11.30 -15.51
CA ASN A 4 22.20 10.36 -14.39
C ASN A 4 21.42 10.95 -13.21
N ILE A 5 20.35 10.30 -12.77
CA ILE A 5 19.56 10.77 -11.62
C ILE A 5 20.40 10.91 -10.34
N PHE A 6 21.48 10.13 -10.20
CA PHE A 6 22.38 10.19 -9.05
C PHE A 6 23.33 11.38 -9.06
N SER A 7 23.38 12.18 -10.13
CA SER A 7 24.08 13.48 -10.09
C SER A 7 23.26 14.56 -9.40
N LEU A 8 21.96 14.31 -9.14
CA LEU A 8 21.11 15.20 -8.36
C LEU A 8 21.35 14.97 -6.85
N PRO A 9 21.31 16.02 -6.01
CA PRO A 9 21.20 15.88 -4.56
C PRO A 9 20.02 15.01 -4.15
N SER A 10 20.13 14.37 -2.99
CA SER A 10 19.07 13.49 -2.45
C SER A 10 17.72 14.19 -2.32
N GLU A 11 17.71 15.46 -1.94
CA GLU A 11 16.49 16.27 -1.81
C GLU A 11 15.72 16.39 -3.13
N LEU A 12 16.43 16.60 -4.25
CA LEU A 12 15.81 16.66 -5.57
C LEU A 12 15.33 15.29 -6.03
N ARG A 13 16.09 14.23 -5.75
CA ARG A 13 15.64 12.86 -6.03
C ARG A 13 14.37 12.51 -5.26
N ASN A 14 14.34 12.85 -3.98
CA ASN A 14 13.19 12.69 -3.09
C ASN A 14 11.95 13.40 -3.62
N ASN A 15 12.09 14.66 -4.09
CA ASN A 15 10.98 15.40 -4.67
C ASN A 15 10.45 14.73 -5.96
N ILE A 16 11.34 14.21 -6.82
CA ILE A 16 10.94 13.45 -8.01
C ILE A 16 10.20 12.17 -7.61
N TYR A 17 10.70 11.42 -6.62
CA TYR A 17 10.08 10.19 -6.14
C TYR A 17 8.70 10.46 -5.55
N GLU A 18 8.56 11.51 -4.74
CA GLU A 18 7.28 11.91 -4.16
C GLU A 18 6.24 12.21 -5.25
N GLN A 19 6.61 13.00 -6.26
CA GLN A 19 5.71 13.32 -7.38
C GLN A 19 5.26 12.09 -8.19
N LEU A 20 6.09 11.04 -8.25
CA LEU A 20 5.83 9.84 -9.06
C LEU A 20 5.18 8.68 -8.28
N LEU A 21 5.36 8.66 -6.96
CA LEU A 21 5.02 7.52 -6.11
C LEU A 21 4.02 7.86 -5.01
N VAL A 22 3.68 9.13 -4.77
CA VAL A 22 2.78 9.52 -3.68
C VAL A 22 1.50 10.12 -4.23
N LEU A 23 0.38 9.49 -3.89
CA LEU A 23 -0.95 9.98 -4.23
C LEU A 23 -1.56 10.75 -3.07
N GLN A 24 -2.22 11.86 -3.39
CA GLN A 24 -3.04 12.56 -2.40
C GLN A 24 -4.24 11.73 -1.95
N LYS A 25 -4.80 10.89 -2.83
CA LYS A 25 -5.91 9.97 -2.51
C LYS A 25 -5.38 8.60 -2.09
N PRO A 26 -6.08 7.85 -1.23
CA PRO A 26 -5.69 6.49 -0.87
C PRO A 26 -5.46 5.59 -2.09
N VAL A 27 -4.40 4.78 -2.03
CA VAL A 27 -4.07 3.73 -2.98
C VAL A 27 -5.00 2.56 -2.70
N ALA A 28 -5.78 2.17 -3.70
CA ALA A 28 -6.84 1.17 -3.55
C ALA A 28 -6.21 -0.20 -3.78
N CYS A 29 -6.16 -1.02 -2.74
CA CYS A 29 -5.62 -2.37 -2.84
C CYS A 29 -6.66 -3.39 -3.35
N SER A 30 -7.88 -2.93 -3.64
CA SER A 30 -9.00 -3.75 -4.10
C SER A 30 -8.68 -4.48 -5.41
N THR A 31 -9.41 -5.57 -5.68
CA THR A 31 -9.33 -6.31 -6.93
C THR A 31 -10.02 -5.60 -8.11
N GLN A 32 -10.66 -4.44 -7.89
CA GLN A 32 -11.39 -3.72 -8.93
C GLN A 32 -10.47 -3.18 -10.02
N GLN A 33 -10.61 -3.76 -11.22
CA GLN A 33 -9.69 -3.53 -12.33
C GLN A 33 -9.66 -2.06 -12.81
N ARG A 34 -10.80 -1.34 -12.75
CA ARG A 34 -10.86 0.09 -13.13
C ARG A 34 -10.07 0.98 -12.18
N LEU A 35 -10.16 0.73 -10.88
CA LEU A 35 -9.38 1.47 -9.87
C LEU A 35 -7.89 1.22 -10.03
N LYS A 36 -7.51 -0.05 -10.26
CA LYS A 36 -6.12 -0.41 -10.57
C LYS A 36 -5.59 0.31 -11.81
N GLN A 37 -6.36 0.36 -12.90
CA GLN A 37 -5.94 1.05 -14.13
C GLN A 37 -5.76 2.56 -13.92
N PHE A 38 -6.68 3.21 -13.22
CA PHE A 38 -6.56 4.63 -12.89
C PHE A 38 -5.31 4.91 -12.05
N GLN A 39 -5.06 4.09 -11.03
CA GLN A 39 -3.89 4.23 -10.17
C GLN A 39 -2.59 3.87 -10.87
N LEU A 40 -2.57 2.91 -11.79
CA LEU A 40 -1.40 2.63 -12.64
C LEU A 40 -1.09 3.78 -13.62
N GLY A 41 -2.09 4.60 -13.97
CA GLY A 41 -1.87 5.83 -14.75
C GLY A 41 -1.36 6.99 -13.91
N ALA A 42 -1.64 7.00 -12.60
CA ALA A 42 -1.24 8.07 -11.68
C ALA A 42 0.07 7.78 -10.93
N LEU A 43 0.32 6.51 -10.58
CA LEU A 43 1.55 6.04 -9.95
C LEU A 43 2.48 5.46 -11.01
N THR A 44 3.79 5.66 -10.81
CA THR A 44 4.82 5.04 -11.65
C THR A 44 5.62 4.00 -10.85
N PRO A 45 5.01 2.88 -10.38
CA PRO A 45 5.71 1.89 -9.58
C PRO A 45 6.82 1.16 -10.35
N GLY A 46 6.82 1.26 -11.68
CA GLY A 46 7.92 0.82 -12.54
C GLY A 46 9.26 1.48 -12.20
N LEU A 47 9.25 2.67 -11.60
CA LEU A 47 10.45 3.36 -11.10
C LEU A 47 11.24 2.50 -10.12
N LEU A 48 10.55 1.74 -9.25
CA LEU A 48 11.18 0.84 -8.28
C LEU A 48 11.94 -0.33 -8.93
N ARG A 49 11.78 -0.53 -10.24
CA ARG A 49 12.48 -1.56 -11.02
C ARG A 49 13.64 -1.01 -11.85
N ALA A 50 13.85 0.32 -11.85
CA ALA A 50 14.88 0.94 -12.68
C ALA A 50 16.30 0.53 -12.24
N ASN A 51 16.62 0.63 -10.94
CA ASN A 51 17.82 0.03 -10.35
C ASN A 51 17.66 -0.20 -8.84
N LYS A 52 18.63 -0.89 -8.22
CA LYS A 52 18.63 -1.21 -6.78
C LYS A 52 18.71 0.02 -5.87
N ALA A 53 19.46 1.06 -6.24
CA ALA A 53 19.60 2.27 -5.43
C ALA A 53 18.29 3.09 -5.42
N VAL A 54 17.66 3.30 -6.58
CA VAL A 54 16.32 3.90 -6.70
C VAL A 54 15.31 3.06 -5.93
N HIS A 55 15.37 1.73 -6.03
CA HIS A 55 14.49 0.85 -5.27
C HIS A 55 14.60 1.11 -3.76
N LEU A 56 15.82 1.18 -3.22
CA LEU A 56 16.05 1.42 -1.80
C LEU A 56 15.60 2.81 -1.36
N GLU A 57 15.90 3.85 -2.14
CA GLU A 57 15.54 5.24 -1.80
C GLU A 57 14.03 5.47 -1.90
N ALA A 58 13.39 4.96 -2.95
CA ALA A 58 12.03 5.33 -3.31
C ALA A 58 10.95 4.40 -2.71
N SER A 59 11.29 3.16 -2.32
CA SER A 59 10.31 2.25 -1.73
C SER A 59 9.75 2.76 -0.41
N SER A 60 10.61 3.35 0.45
CA SER A 60 10.16 3.94 1.71
C SER A 60 9.14 5.06 1.47
N MET A 61 9.33 5.88 0.44
CA MET A 61 8.38 6.94 0.09
C MET A 61 7.03 6.39 -0.38
N LEU A 62 7.05 5.39 -1.28
CA LEU A 62 5.83 4.75 -1.73
C LEU A 62 5.02 4.17 -0.56
N TYR A 63 5.66 3.45 0.36
CA TYR A 63 4.94 2.73 1.40
C TYR A 63 4.66 3.58 2.66
N ALA A 64 5.51 4.55 3.00
CA ALA A 64 5.31 5.39 4.18
C ALA A 64 4.37 6.57 3.95
N GLN A 65 4.38 7.17 2.77
CA GLN A 65 3.64 8.41 2.54
C GLN A 65 2.26 8.19 1.91
N ASN A 66 2.02 7.01 1.33
CA ASN A 66 0.70 6.66 0.82
C ASN A 66 -0.21 6.11 1.91
N ARG A 67 -1.50 6.36 1.72
CA ARG A 67 -2.57 5.71 2.47
C ARG A 67 -3.03 4.49 1.68
N PHE A 68 -3.05 3.31 2.29
CA PHE A 68 -3.49 2.08 1.62
C PHE A 68 -4.91 1.71 2.04
N ASP A 69 -5.80 1.61 1.07
CA ASP A 69 -7.21 1.33 1.26
C ASP A 69 -7.54 -0.14 0.98
N PHE A 70 -7.86 -0.86 2.06
CA PHE A 70 -8.26 -2.27 2.08
C PHE A 70 -9.76 -2.46 2.40
N THR A 71 -10.57 -1.40 2.44
CA THR A 71 -12.03 -1.40 2.71
C THR A 71 -12.75 -2.55 1.97
N MET A 72 -12.50 -2.67 0.67
CA MET A 72 -13.11 -3.71 -0.20
C MET A 72 -12.24 -4.96 -0.42
N CYS A 73 -11.24 -5.19 0.42
CA CYS A 73 -10.36 -6.36 0.31
C CYS A 73 -10.81 -7.49 1.22
N THR A 74 -10.62 -8.74 0.79
CA THR A 74 -10.69 -9.89 1.70
C THR A 74 -9.37 -10.03 2.47
N SER A 75 -9.40 -10.82 3.54
CA SER A 75 -8.19 -11.10 4.31
C SER A 75 -7.07 -11.75 3.45
N GLU A 76 -7.40 -12.55 2.43
CA GLU A 76 -6.45 -13.15 1.49
C GLU A 76 -5.83 -12.11 0.57
N ASN A 77 -6.61 -11.13 0.10
CA ASN A 77 -6.09 -10.04 -0.73
C ASN A 77 -5.02 -9.25 0.02
N VAL A 78 -5.29 -8.92 1.29
CA VAL A 78 -4.34 -8.20 2.15
C VAL A 78 -3.08 -9.04 2.39
N THR A 79 -3.22 -10.34 2.67
CA THR A 79 -2.06 -11.24 2.81
C THR A 79 -1.23 -11.32 1.53
N SER A 80 -1.88 -11.45 0.38
CA SER A 80 -1.20 -11.52 -0.91
C SER A 80 -0.41 -10.24 -1.20
N PHE A 81 -1.02 -9.08 -0.95
CA PHE A 81 -0.37 -7.78 -1.08
C PHE A 81 0.86 -7.65 -0.16
N LEU A 82 0.71 -7.94 1.14
CA LEU A 82 1.80 -7.81 2.11
C LEU A 82 2.96 -8.78 1.79
N LYS A 83 2.65 -10.00 1.33
CA LYS A 83 3.66 -10.95 0.85
C LYS A 83 4.39 -10.44 -0.40
N GLN A 84 3.66 -9.81 -1.33
CA GLN A 84 4.23 -9.32 -2.58
C GLN A 84 5.23 -8.18 -2.36
N ILE A 85 4.94 -7.26 -1.44
CA ILE A 85 5.83 -6.13 -1.15
C ILE A 85 6.99 -6.55 -0.24
N GLY A 86 6.81 -7.60 0.55
CA GLY A 86 7.82 -8.13 1.47
C GLY A 86 7.91 -7.33 2.77
N ARG A 87 8.55 -7.94 3.79
CA ARG A 87 8.56 -7.44 5.17
C ARG A 87 9.15 -6.03 5.32
N ASN A 88 10.26 -5.73 4.63
CA ASN A 88 10.92 -4.42 4.74
C ASN A 88 10.06 -3.28 4.18
N ASN A 89 9.29 -3.55 3.13
CA ASN A 89 8.40 -2.55 2.56
C ASN A 89 7.12 -2.42 3.39
N ALA A 90 6.60 -3.55 3.87
CA ALA A 90 5.45 -3.57 4.77
C ALA A 90 5.73 -2.78 6.06
N SER A 91 6.96 -2.81 6.58
CA SER A 91 7.32 -2.04 7.77
C SER A 91 7.33 -0.52 7.60
N TYR A 92 7.28 -0.01 6.36
CA TYR A 92 7.10 1.41 6.13
C TYR A 92 5.63 1.84 6.17
N ILE A 93 4.68 0.91 6.06
CA ILE A 93 3.26 1.26 5.99
C ILE A 93 2.79 1.81 7.34
N VAL A 94 2.31 3.04 7.34
CA VAL A 94 1.81 3.73 8.54
C VAL A 94 0.34 4.13 8.44
N HIS A 95 -0.22 4.24 7.23
CA HIS A 95 -1.59 4.69 7.02
C HIS A 95 -2.42 3.68 6.26
N ILE A 96 -3.40 3.09 6.94
CA ILE A 96 -4.27 2.05 6.40
C ILE A 96 -5.74 2.42 6.63
N CYS A 97 -6.57 2.24 5.60
CA CYS A 97 -8.03 2.25 5.70
C CYS A 97 -8.54 0.81 5.60
N ILE A 98 -9.37 0.38 6.54
CA ILE A 98 -10.09 -0.89 6.51
C ILE A 98 -11.54 -0.62 6.86
N ASP A 99 -12.44 -1.42 6.31
CA ASP A 99 -13.81 -1.50 6.81
C ASP A 99 -13.75 -2.27 8.13
N PHE A 100 -13.87 -1.58 9.27
CA PHE A 100 -13.87 -2.24 10.56
C PHE A 100 -14.77 -1.52 11.58
N PRO A 101 -15.56 -2.27 12.36
CA PRO A 101 -15.96 -3.67 12.15
C PRO A 101 -17.01 -3.81 11.03
N LYS A 102 -17.04 -4.93 10.32
CA LYS A 102 -18.17 -5.28 9.44
C LYS A 102 -19.16 -6.12 10.24
N PHE A 103 -20.34 -5.56 10.45
CA PHE A 103 -21.44 -6.32 11.01
C PHE A 103 -22.17 -7.05 9.88
N HIS A 104 -22.09 -8.37 9.86
CA HIS A 104 -22.99 -9.18 9.06
C HIS A 104 -24.32 -9.27 9.80
N HIS A 105 -25.40 -8.74 9.22
CA HIS A 105 -26.75 -8.92 9.74
C HIS A 105 -27.17 -10.38 9.52
N LEU A 106 -26.75 -11.28 10.41
CA LEU A 106 -27.33 -12.59 10.56
C LEU A 106 -28.33 -12.49 11.72
N ASP A 107 -29.61 -12.65 11.40
CA ASP A 107 -30.78 -12.77 12.26
C ASP A 107 -30.64 -12.30 13.72
N GLN A 108 -31.21 -11.12 13.98
CA GLN A 108 -31.61 -10.38 15.20
C GLN A 108 -31.06 -10.73 16.61
N HIS A 109 -30.47 -11.89 16.91
CA HIS A 109 -30.08 -12.31 18.25
C HIS A 109 -28.67 -12.90 18.42
N ASP A 110 -27.88 -13.08 17.36
CA ASP A 110 -26.47 -13.52 17.49
C ASP A 110 -25.53 -12.72 16.56
N MET A 111 -24.88 -11.69 17.10
CA MET A 111 -23.78 -11.00 16.42
C MET A 111 -22.49 -11.78 16.62
N THR A 112 -22.14 -12.69 15.71
CA THR A 112 -20.83 -13.35 15.74
C THR A 112 -19.76 -12.45 15.11
N LEU A 113 -18.70 -12.18 15.87
CA LEU A 113 -17.50 -11.45 15.40
C LEU A 113 -16.57 -12.35 14.57
N GLU A 114 -17.13 -13.31 13.83
CA GLU A 114 -16.38 -14.10 12.84
C GLU A 114 -16.26 -13.28 11.56
N ASP A 115 -15.63 -12.11 11.70
CA ASP A 115 -15.58 -11.06 10.70
C ASP A 115 -14.21 -11.04 10.02
N ASP A 116 -14.22 -11.04 8.69
CA ASP A 116 -13.03 -10.96 7.84
C ASP A 116 -12.20 -9.69 8.15
N SER A 117 -12.84 -8.62 8.65
CA SER A 117 -12.16 -7.41 9.10
C SER A 117 -11.27 -7.62 10.33
N VAL A 118 -11.64 -8.52 11.25
CA VAL A 118 -10.78 -8.91 12.39
C VAL A 118 -9.56 -9.66 11.87
N ARG A 119 -9.74 -10.55 10.88
CA ARG A 119 -8.64 -11.29 10.24
C ARG A 119 -7.70 -10.35 9.49
N ILE A 120 -8.24 -9.34 8.81
CA ILE A 120 -7.46 -8.28 8.15
C ILE A 120 -6.61 -7.53 9.18
N LEU A 121 -7.22 -7.08 10.28
CA LEU A 121 -6.52 -6.37 11.34
C LEU A 121 -5.38 -7.22 11.93
N ALA A 122 -5.64 -8.50 12.23
CA ALA A 122 -4.61 -9.42 12.72
C ALA A 122 -3.45 -9.62 11.73
N LYS A 123 -3.74 -9.67 10.43
CA LYS A 123 -2.72 -9.77 9.38
C LYS A 123 -1.89 -8.50 9.27
N ILE A 124 -2.50 -7.33 9.41
CA ILE A 124 -1.81 -6.04 9.41
C ILE A 124 -0.87 -5.96 10.61
N THR A 125 -1.37 -6.19 11.82
CA THR A 125 -0.56 -6.09 13.05
C THR A 125 0.60 -7.08 13.08
N TYR A 126 0.46 -8.26 12.46
CA TYR A 126 1.55 -9.22 12.36
C TYR A 126 2.67 -8.80 11.38
N ASN A 127 2.32 -8.14 10.27
CA ASN A 127 3.27 -7.85 9.18
C ASN A 127 3.81 -6.42 9.18
N VAL A 128 3.11 -5.50 9.84
CA VAL A 128 3.47 -4.08 9.97
C VAL A 128 3.94 -3.86 11.42
N PRO A 129 5.25 -3.82 11.68
CA PRO A 129 5.77 -3.51 13.01
C PRO A 129 5.38 -2.07 13.37
N THR A 130 4.91 -1.86 14.60
CA THR A 130 4.65 -0.53 15.18
C THR A 130 5.91 0.04 15.83
#